data_AF-B0TQV9-F1
#
_entry.id   AF-B0TQV9-F1
#
_cell.length_a   1.000
_cell.length_b   1.000
_cell.length_c   1.000
_cell.angle_alpha   90.00
_cell.angle_beta   90.00
_cell.angle_gamma   90.00
#
_symmetry.space_group_name_H-M   'P 1'
#
loop_
_entity.id
_entity.type
_entity.pdbx_description
1 polymer ?
#
loop_
_entity_poly.entity_id
_entity_poly.type
_entity_poly.pdbx_seq_one_letter_code
_entity_poly.pdbx_strand_id
1 'polypeptide(L)'
;MSIYEVPAGRRYWVVRAESGKFYDHFIQNGVIALGHLNCLNVAEQDTYIPDLAELSERFHNYHLSKNNKRQRASVHLAQLKSFIYDMKVGDWVLTVGRSGVRYGRVLGKPYVKKGIVRVTYDEETNNYVDMDYNLRREVQWGPLVKRKLLPYGLVQSLKANQTVFCLDKNWQAVYHSIYPAFKFENQLYLSANIRTQKDIKNYSVTSFFKLLNEVEVIGKEFSERQEISNFEQVFDSYLSQDNLTITTKAQFHSPGEIWNTIQSFVGPESLDTWQTYTVLAYGMIFGNQKLGFDGIIDLETRKKLWDLVIERMKVNKVEESLKSLDLELPDADTSKLEDSSNDKV
;
A
#
# COMPACT_ATOMS: atom_id res chain seq x y z
N MET A 1 7.81 9.91 15.70
CA MET A 1 7.40 8.98 14.62
C MET A 1 8.00 9.50 13.32
N SER A 2 8.70 8.68 12.54
CA SER A 2 9.28 9.05 11.25
C SER A 2 8.29 8.77 10.12
N ILE A 3 8.32 9.57 9.05
CA ILE A 3 7.56 9.29 7.82
C ILE A 3 8.05 7.95 7.27
N TYR A 4 7.11 7.04 6.95
CA TYR A 4 7.44 5.72 6.46
C TYR A 4 8.22 5.80 5.12
N GLU A 5 9.36 5.10 5.05
CA GLU A 5 10.22 5.04 3.86
C GLU A 5 10.01 3.73 3.09
N VAL A 6 9.66 3.85 1.81
CA VAL A 6 9.45 2.71 0.93
C VAL A 6 10.80 2.11 0.52
N PRO A 7 11.06 0.82 0.77
CA PRO A 7 12.33 0.21 0.39
C PRO A 7 12.49 0.03 -1.13
N ALA A 8 13.62 0.46 -1.70
CA ALA A 8 13.91 0.45 -3.14
C ALA A 8 13.91 -0.95 -3.81
N GLY A 9 14.14 -2.01 -3.04
CA GLY A 9 14.20 -3.38 -3.57
C GLY A 9 12.96 -4.24 -3.30
N ARG A 10 11.93 -3.73 -2.62
CA ARG A 10 10.78 -4.53 -2.21
C ARG A 10 9.85 -4.78 -3.39
N ARG A 11 9.44 -6.03 -3.59
CA ARG A 11 8.43 -6.41 -4.57
C ARG A 11 7.06 -6.61 -3.95
N TYR A 12 6.04 -6.47 -4.79
CA TYR A 12 4.64 -6.59 -4.39
C TYR A 12 4.00 -7.71 -5.19
N TRP A 13 3.39 -8.65 -4.49
CA TRP A 13 2.79 -9.84 -5.07
C TRP A 13 1.31 -9.90 -4.75
N VAL A 14 0.54 -10.51 -5.63
CA VAL A 14 -0.81 -10.97 -5.32
C VAL A 14 -0.79 -12.48 -5.33
N VAL A 15 -1.32 -13.08 -4.27
CA VAL A 15 -1.59 -14.51 -4.21
C VAL A 15 -3.05 -14.73 -3.86
N ARG A 16 -3.81 -15.22 -4.83
CA ARG A 16 -5.23 -15.51 -4.65
C ARG A 16 -5.41 -16.89 -4.06
N ALA A 17 -6.20 -16.96 -3.00
CA ALA A 17 -6.88 -18.20 -2.64
C ALA A 17 -7.89 -18.56 -3.75
N GLU A 18 -8.01 -19.85 -4.07
CA GLU A 18 -8.88 -20.35 -5.14
C GLU A 18 -10.32 -19.84 -5.00
N SER A 19 -10.71 -18.89 -5.86
CA SER A 19 -12.00 -18.18 -5.77
C SER A 19 -12.33 -17.61 -4.38
N GLY A 20 -11.31 -17.32 -3.57
CA GLY A 20 -11.46 -16.89 -2.17
C GLY A 20 -11.81 -17.99 -1.17
N LYS A 21 -11.93 -19.27 -1.61
CA LYS A 21 -12.28 -20.42 -0.75
C LYS A 21 -11.30 -20.62 0.41
N PHE A 22 -10.01 -20.45 0.12
CA PHE A 22 -8.92 -20.65 1.09
C PHE A 22 -8.40 -19.35 1.71
N TYR A 23 -9.18 -18.26 1.61
CA TYR A 23 -8.77 -16.98 2.17
C TYR A 23 -8.54 -17.09 3.67
N ASP A 24 -9.50 -17.65 4.41
CA ASP A 24 -9.38 -17.78 5.87
C ASP A 24 -8.26 -18.74 6.28
N HIS A 25 -7.98 -19.78 5.47
CA HIS A 25 -6.82 -20.67 5.69
C HIS A 25 -5.52 -19.89 5.67
N PHE A 26 -5.37 -18.98 4.69
CA PHE A 26 -4.17 -18.16 4.58
C PHE A 26 -4.04 -17.25 5.81
N ILE A 27 -5.12 -16.56 6.18
CA ILE A 27 -5.10 -15.58 7.26
C ILE A 27 -4.88 -16.24 8.64
N GLN A 28 -5.65 -17.28 8.96
CA GLN A 28 -5.60 -17.94 10.27
C GLN A 28 -4.29 -18.69 10.52
N ASN A 29 -3.66 -19.21 9.46
CA ASN A 29 -2.44 -20.00 9.58
C ASN A 29 -1.17 -19.20 9.24
N GLY A 30 -1.28 -17.92 8.88
CA GLY A 30 -0.13 -17.10 8.53
C GLY A 30 0.63 -17.63 7.31
N VAL A 31 -0.08 -18.10 6.29
CA VAL A 31 0.54 -18.69 5.09
C VAL A 31 -0.09 -18.19 3.80
N ILE A 32 0.67 -18.30 2.71
CA ILE A 32 0.16 -18.33 1.34
C ILE A 32 0.54 -19.67 0.72
N ALA A 33 -0.33 -20.23 -0.13
CA ALA A 33 -0.11 -21.57 -0.67
C ALA A 33 -0.52 -21.70 -2.14
N LEU A 34 0.08 -22.66 -2.84
CA LEU A 34 -0.26 -23.04 -4.22
C LEU A 34 -0.47 -24.54 -4.36
N GLY A 35 -1.62 -24.93 -4.93
CA GLY A 35 -1.92 -26.33 -5.26
C GLY A 35 -1.29 -26.83 -6.56
N HIS A 36 -0.64 -25.96 -7.35
CA HIS A 36 -0.07 -26.36 -8.65
C HIS A 36 1.02 -27.43 -8.53
N LEU A 37 1.75 -27.50 -7.41
CA LEU A 37 2.78 -28.50 -7.18
C LEU A 37 2.22 -29.88 -6.78
N ASN A 38 0.95 -29.96 -6.35
CA ASN A 38 0.36 -31.19 -5.81
C ASN A 38 0.40 -32.35 -6.81
N CYS A 39 0.35 -32.06 -8.12
CA CYS A 39 0.41 -33.06 -9.18
C CYS A 39 1.75 -33.84 -9.24
N LEU A 40 2.84 -33.27 -8.73
CA LEU A 40 4.17 -33.87 -8.79
C LEU A 40 4.51 -34.73 -7.57
N ASN A 41 3.62 -34.79 -6.56
CA ASN A 41 3.77 -35.55 -5.31
C ASN A 41 5.15 -35.39 -4.65
N VAL A 42 5.67 -34.16 -4.64
CA VAL A 42 6.97 -33.83 -4.03
C VAL A 42 6.98 -34.20 -2.54
N ALA A 43 8.10 -34.71 -2.04
CA ALA A 43 8.28 -35.01 -0.61
C ALA A 43 8.22 -33.74 0.26
N GLU A 44 7.88 -33.89 1.54
CA GLU A 44 7.92 -32.76 2.48
C GLU A 44 9.34 -32.26 2.67
N GLN A 45 9.52 -30.94 2.66
CA GLN A 45 10.81 -30.29 2.75
C GLN A 45 10.62 -28.90 3.38
N ASP A 46 11.45 -28.56 4.38
CA ASP A 46 11.42 -27.26 5.07
C ASP A 46 11.88 -26.10 4.17
N THR A 47 12.59 -26.39 3.09
CA THR A 47 12.92 -25.44 2.03
C THR A 47 12.91 -26.16 0.69
N TYR A 48 12.10 -25.66 -0.25
CA TYR A 48 11.88 -26.26 -1.56
C TYR A 48 12.31 -25.31 -2.67
N ILE A 49 13.54 -25.50 -3.15
CA ILE A 49 14.13 -24.75 -4.26
C ILE A 49 14.74 -25.78 -5.22
N PRO A 50 13.92 -26.40 -6.09
CA PRO A 50 14.42 -27.37 -7.07
C PRO A 50 15.22 -26.67 -8.18
N ASP A 51 15.85 -27.44 -9.05
CA ASP A 51 16.36 -26.90 -10.32
C ASP A 51 15.18 -26.50 -11.24
N LEU A 52 15.31 -25.34 -11.90
CA LEU A 52 14.23 -24.80 -12.75
C LEU A 52 13.99 -25.66 -14.00
N ALA A 53 15.05 -26.22 -14.59
CA ALA A 53 14.92 -27.07 -15.77
C ALA A 53 14.25 -28.39 -15.38
N GLU A 54 14.68 -29.01 -14.28
CA GLU A 54 14.08 -30.25 -13.76
C GLU A 54 12.58 -30.05 -13.43
N LEU A 55 12.24 -28.96 -12.72
CA LEU A 55 10.85 -28.65 -12.37
C LEU A 55 9.99 -28.46 -13.63
N SER A 56 10.52 -27.73 -14.62
CA SER A 56 9.82 -27.46 -15.88
C SER A 56 9.58 -28.74 -16.68
N GLU A 57 10.57 -29.62 -16.74
CA GLU A 57 10.47 -30.90 -17.44
C GLU A 57 9.43 -31.81 -16.78
N ARG A 58 9.53 -32.01 -15.46
CA ARG A 58 8.57 -32.85 -14.70
C ARG A 58 7.14 -32.36 -14.86
N PHE A 59 6.93 -31.06 -14.83
CA PHE A 59 5.61 -30.47 -14.99
C PHE A 59 5.06 -30.60 -16.41
N HIS A 60 5.90 -30.38 -17.44
CA HIS A 60 5.50 -30.60 -18.83
C HIS A 60 5.16 -32.06 -19.09
N ASN A 61 5.97 -33.01 -18.62
CA ASN A 61 5.72 -34.45 -18.76
C ASN A 61 4.38 -34.85 -18.12
N TYR A 62 4.08 -34.35 -16.91
CA TYR A 62 2.80 -34.59 -16.27
C TYR A 62 1.62 -34.08 -17.12
N HIS A 63 1.68 -32.85 -17.62
CA HIS A 63 0.59 -32.26 -18.38
C HIS A 63 0.41 -32.89 -19.78
N LEU A 64 1.49 -33.32 -20.43
CA LEU A 64 1.44 -34.08 -21.68
C LEU A 64 0.75 -35.43 -21.47
N SER A 65 1.07 -36.15 -20.38
CA SER A 65 0.45 -37.45 -20.08
C SER A 65 -1.05 -37.40 -19.82
N LYS A 66 -1.58 -36.24 -19.40
CA LYS A 66 -2.99 -36.04 -19.04
C LYS A 66 -3.85 -35.40 -20.14
N ASN A 67 -3.32 -35.29 -21.38
CA ASN A 67 -4.01 -34.66 -22.51
C ASN A 67 -4.51 -33.22 -22.22
N ASN A 68 -3.84 -32.54 -21.29
CA ASN A 68 -4.19 -31.19 -20.88
C ASN A 68 -3.66 -30.15 -21.88
N LYS A 69 -4.42 -29.08 -22.11
CA LYS A 69 -4.01 -27.98 -23.00
C LYS A 69 -2.66 -27.38 -22.53
N ARG A 70 -1.62 -27.46 -23.36
CA ARG A 70 -0.25 -26.94 -23.11
C ARG A 70 -0.23 -25.53 -22.50
N GLN A 71 -1.14 -24.65 -22.92
CA GLN A 71 -1.26 -23.29 -22.41
C GLN A 71 -1.50 -23.20 -20.89
N ARG A 72 -2.29 -24.10 -20.29
CA ARG A 72 -2.51 -24.11 -18.83
C ARG A 72 -1.26 -24.51 -18.07
N ALA A 73 -0.46 -25.41 -18.64
CA ALA A 73 0.78 -25.86 -18.05
C ALA A 73 1.81 -24.72 -17.96
N SER A 74 1.95 -23.93 -19.03
CA SER A 74 2.87 -22.79 -19.05
C SER A 74 2.48 -21.70 -18.05
N VAL A 75 1.18 -21.43 -17.87
CA VAL A 75 0.70 -20.46 -16.87
C VAL A 75 1.00 -20.92 -15.44
N HIS A 76 0.71 -22.19 -15.12
CA HIS A 76 1.02 -22.74 -13.79
C HIS A 76 2.52 -22.78 -13.53
N LEU A 77 3.35 -23.08 -14.54
CA LEU A 77 4.80 -23.00 -14.42
C LEU A 77 5.30 -21.59 -14.14
N ALA A 78 4.77 -20.58 -14.83
CA ALA A 78 5.12 -19.19 -14.55
C ALA A 78 4.76 -18.80 -13.10
N GLN A 79 3.60 -19.23 -12.61
CA GLN A 79 3.17 -18.98 -11.23
C GLN A 79 4.05 -19.71 -10.21
N LEU A 80 4.43 -20.96 -10.47
CA LEU A 80 5.38 -21.71 -9.64
C LEU A 80 6.74 -21.03 -9.63
N LYS A 81 7.22 -20.57 -10.80
CA LYS A 81 8.51 -19.87 -10.91
C LYS A 81 8.49 -18.60 -10.05
N SER A 82 7.46 -17.77 -10.17
CA SER A 82 7.38 -16.53 -9.39
C SER A 82 7.21 -16.80 -7.90
N PHE A 83 6.45 -17.83 -7.53
CA PHE A 83 6.27 -18.20 -6.13
C PHE A 83 7.53 -18.80 -5.51
N ILE A 84 8.33 -19.59 -6.24
CA ILE A 84 9.51 -20.28 -5.69
C ILE A 84 10.75 -19.38 -5.75
N TYR A 85 11.03 -18.77 -6.90
CA TYR A 85 12.32 -18.09 -7.14
C TYR A 85 12.24 -16.57 -7.08
N ASP A 86 11.15 -15.96 -7.54
CA ASP A 86 11.09 -14.50 -7.66
C ASP A 86 10.69 -13.81 -6.34
N MET A 87 9.80 -14.44 -5.57
CA MET A 87 9.32 -13.94 -4.28
C MET A 87 10.35 -14.15 -3.16
N LYS A 88 10.66 -13.10 -2.42
CA LYS A 88 11.68 -13.10 -1.36
C LYS A 88 11.10 -12.77 0.02
N VAL A 89 11.87 -13.08 1.06
CA VAL A 89 11.56 -12.64 2.43
C VAL A 89 11.61 -11.11 2.47
N GLY A 90 10.64 -10.49 3.15
CA GLY A 90 10.46 -9.04 3.21
C GLY A 90 9.64 -8.43 2.05
N ASP A 91 9.32 -9.22 1.01
CA ASP A 91 8.34 -8.80 -0.01
C ASP A 91 6.95 -8.71 0.59
N TRP A 92 6.11 -7.89 -0.03
CA TRP A 92 4.70 -7.79 0.34
C TRP A 92 3.84 -8.68 -0.54
N VAL A 93 2.85 -9.30 0.09
CA VAL A 93 1.85 -10.12 -0.56
C VAL A 93 0.45 -9.63 -0.21
N LEU A 94 -0.39 -9.52 -1.23
CA LEU A 94 -1.78 -9.14 -1.12
C LEU A 94 -2.64 -10.36 -1.45
N THR A 95 -3.67 -10.59 -0.66
CA THR A 95 -4.68 -11.61 -0.98
C THR A 95 -6.08 -11.01 -0.98
N VAL A 96 -6.89 -11.44 -1.95
CA VAL A 96 -8.22 -10.89 -2.21
C VAL A 96 -9.26 -11.75 -1.51
N GLY A 97 -9.95 -11.18 -0.54
CA GLY A 97 -11.11 -11.78 0.13
C GLY A 97 -12.43 -11.20 -0.39
N ARG A 98 -13.55 -11.61 0.24
CA ARG A 98 -14.89 -11.10 -0.09
C ARG A 98 -15.07 -9.64 0.30
N SER A 99 -14.58 -9.26 1.49
CA SER A 99 -14.76 -7.92 2.08
C SER A 99 -13.75 -6.89 1.59
N GLY A 100 -12.59 -7.33 1.10
CA GLY A 100 -11.48 -6.45 0.78
C GLY A 100 -10.20 -7.20 0.46
N VAL A 101 -9.09 -6.50 0.61
CA VAL A 101 -7.74 -7.02 0.33
C VAL A 101 -6.94 -7.01 1.62
N ARG A 102 -6.32 -8.14 1.93
CA ARG A 102 -5.42 -8.27 3.07
C ARG A 102 -3.98 -8.10 2.60
N TYR A 103 -3.22 -7.32 3.36
CA TYR A 103 -1.81 -7.06 3.12
C TYR A 103 -1.02 -7.95 4.06
N GLY A 104 0.09 -8.51 3.58
CA GLY A 104 0.99 -9.33 4.38
C GLY A 104 2.44 -9.17 3.94
N ARG A 105 3.36 -9.56 4.82
CA ARG A 105 4.81 -9.60 4.58
C ARG A 105 5.26 -11.05 4.53
N VAL A 106 6.04 -11.41 3.52
CA VAL A 106 6.61 -12.77 3.39
C VAL A 106 7.72 -12.94 4.41
N LEU A 107 7.60 -13.94 5.28
CA LEU A 107 8.57 -14.22 6.36
C LEU A 107 9.61 -15.27 5.98
N GLY A 108 9.28 -16.19 5.07
CA GLY A 108 10.08 -17.38 4.85
C GLY A 108 10.24 -17.80 3.38
N LYS A 109 11.21 -18.69 3.19
CA LYS A 109 11.45 -19.43 1.94
C LYS A 109 10.28 -20.38 1.62
N PRO A 110 10.11 -20.79 0.35
CA PRO A 110 9.06 -21.72 -0.01
C PRO A 110 9.36 -23.09 0.60
N TYR A 111 8.33 -23.77 1.11
CA TYR A 111 8.45 -25.10 1.71
C TYR A 111 7.30 -26.00 1.25
N VAL A 112 7.48 -27.32 1.39
CA VAL A 112 6.48 -28.32 1.01
C VAL A 112 6.01 -29.07 2.25
N LYS A 113 4.70 -29.01 2.53
CA LYS A 113 4.04 -29.72 3.64
C LYS A 113 2.70 -30.29 3.19
N LYS A 114 2.52 -31.60 3.34
CA LYS A 114 1.34 -32.37 2.89
C LYS A 114 0.18 -32.38 3.88
N GLY A 115 0.37 -31.83 5.08
CA GLY A 115 -0.69 -31.74 6.09
C GLY A 115 -1.85 -30.85 5.64
N ILE A 116 -3.08 -31.35 5.73
CA ILE A 116 -4.30 -30.57 5.44
C ILE A 116 -4.40 -29.41 6.42
N VAL A 117 -4.67 -28.21 5.89
CA VAL A 117 -5.03 -27.06 6.72
C VAL A 117 -6.54 -27.01 6.79
N ARG A 118 -7.10 -27.20 7.98
CA ARG A 118 -8.54 -27.15 8.23
C ARG A 118 -8.90 -25.81 8.87
N VAL A 119 -9.96 -25.18 8.36
CA VAL A 119 -10.61 -24.05 9.02
C VAL A 119 -12.05 -24.47 9.30
N THR A 120 -12.43 -24.40 10.57
CA THR A 120 -13.79 -24.66 11.04
C THR A 120 -14.52 -23.33 11.13
N TYR A 121 -15.66 -23.23 10.43
CA TYR A 121 -16.49 -22.01 10.45
C TYR A 121 -17.61 -22.10 11.49
N ASP A 122 -18.03 -23.32 11.83
CA ASP A 122 -19.07 -23.60 12.81
C ASP A 122 -18.80 -24.98 13.43
N GLU A 123 -18.63 -25.00 14.76
CA GLU A 123 -18.32 -26.19 15.54
C GLU A 123 -19.57 -27.07 15.75
N GLU A 124 -20.78 -26.50 15.76
CA GLU A 124 -22.02 -27.24 15.99
C GLU A 124 -22.50 -27.98 14.74
N THR A 125 -22.30 -27.38 13.55
CA THR A 125 -22.68 -28.00 12.27
C THR A 125 -21.57 -28.80 11.60
N ASN A 126 -20.37 -28.84 12.22
CA ASN A 126 -19.17 -29.47 11.66
C ASN A 126 -18.85 -28.97 10.23
N ASN A 127 -19.11 -27.69 9.96
CA ASN A 127 -18.85 -27.07 8.67
C ASN A 127 -17.39 -26.62 8.59
N TYR A 128 -16.56 -27.46 7.98
CA TYR A 128 -15.13 -27.19 7.77
C TYR A 128 -14.77 -27.22 6.28
N VAL A 129 -13.73 -26.47 5.95
CA VAL A 129 -13.11 -26.51 4.63
C VAL A 129 -11.67 -26.95 4.80
N ASP A 130 -11.27 -27.94 4.01
CA ASP A 130 -9.92 -28.47 3.99
C ASP A 130 -9.15 -27.91 2.79
N MET A 131 -7.93 -27.42 3.03
CA MET A 131 -6.98 -27.01 2.02
C MET A 131 -5.83 -28.02 1.97
N ASP A 132 -5.61 -28.62 0.80
CA ASP A 132 -4.60 -29.65 0.52
C ASP A 132 -3.37 -29.09 -0.22
N TYR A 133 -3.17 -27.77 -0.20
CA TYR A 133 -2.08 -27.14 -0.96
C TYR A 133 -0.73 -27.39 -0.30
N ASN A 134 0.19 -28.03 -1.03
CA ASN A 134 1.44 -28.51 -0.44
C ASN A 134 2.55 -27.46 -0.44
N LEU A 135 2.61 -26.61 -1.48
CA LEU A 135 3.63 -25.56 -1.59
C LEU A 135 3.18 -24.31 -0.84
N ARG A 136 3.96 -23.89 0.16
CA ARG A 136 3.59 -22.82 1.09
C ARG A 136 4.74 -21.85 1.34
N ARG A 137 4.38 -20.64 1.79
CA ARG A 137 5.28 -19.66 2.40
C ARG A 137 4.62 -19.07 3.63
N GLU A 138 5.41 -18.79 4.65
CA GLU A 138 4.94 -18.08 5.85
C GLU A 138 4.80 -16.59 5.57
N VAL A 139 3.75 -16.00 6.14
CA VAL A 139 3.34 -14.62 5.93
C VAL A 139 2.83 -14.03 7.24
N GLN A 140 3.31 -12.84 7.57
CA GLN A 140 2.73 -12.01 8.61
C GLN A 140 1.63 -11.15 8.01
N TRP A 141 0.38 -11.38 8.42
CA TRP A 141 -0.75 -10.61 7.93
C TRP A 141 -0.91 -9.29 8.68
N GLY A 142 -0.92 -8.20 7.93
CA GLY A 142 -1.20 -6.85 8.38
C GLY A 142 -2.67 -6.46 8.18
N PRO A 143 -2.96 -5.23 7.72
CA PRO A 143 -4.31 -4.67 7.69
C PRO A 143 -5.21 -5.26 6.59
N LEU A 144 -6.52 -5.13 6.80
CA LEU A 144 -7.56 -5.40 5.80
C LEU A 144 -8.11 -4.08 5.27
N VAL A 145 -7.88 -3.81 3.99
CA VAL A 145 -8.46 -2.64 3.31
C VAL A 145 -9.75 -3.06 2.61
N LYS A 146 -10.86 -2.43 2.99
CA LYS A 146 -12.18 -2.69 2.39
C LYS A 146 -12.15 -2.36 0.90
N ARG A 147 -12.85 -3.15 0.08
CA ARG A 147 -12.86 -2.98 -1.39
C ARG A 147 -13.27 -1.57 -1.85
N LYS A 148 -14.17 -0.92 -1.09
CA LYS A 148 -14.65 0.45 -1.37
C LYS A 148 -13.58 1.53 -1.15
N LEU A 149 -12.53 1.23 -0.41
CA LEU A 149 -11.44 2.15 -0.05
C LEU A 149 -10.18 1.88 -0.87
N LEU A 150 -10.21 0.88 -1.76
CA LEU A 150 -9.05 0.57 -2.59
C LEU A 150 -8.97 1.56 -3.76
N PRO A 151 -7.77 2.06 -4.05
CA PRO A 151 -7.48 2.78 -5.27
C PRO A 151 -7.94 2.10 -6.54
N TYR A 152 -8.37 2.89 -7.52
CA TYR A 152 -8.83 2.35 -8.80
C TYR A 152 -7.73 1.57 -9.52
N GLY A 153 -6.49 2.09 -9.53
CA GLY A 153 -5.35 1.41 -10.14
C GLY A 153 -5.09 0.03 -9.54
N LEU A 154 -5.27 -0.08 -8.22
CA LEU A 154 -5.16 -1.36 -7.52
C LEU A 154 -6.36 -2.26 -7.82
N VAL A 155 -7.58 -1.74 -7.79
CA VAL A 155 -8.81 -2.48 -8.16
C VAL A 155 -8.70 -3.05 -9.58
N GLN A 156 -8.22 -2.26 -10.54
CA GLN A 156 -8.04 -2.68 -11.93
C GLN A 156 -6.99 -3.79 -12.05
N SER A 157 -5.88 -3.68 -11.34
CA SER A 157 -4.85 -4.73 -11.29
C SER A 157 -5.40 -6.03 -10.70
N LEU A 158 -6.22 -5.91 -9.65
CA LEU A 158 -6.91 -7.01 -9.00
C LEU A 158 -8.12 -7.54 -9.80
N LYS A 159 -8.33 -7.13 -11.06
CA LYS A 159 -9.23 -7.85 -11.99
C LYS A 159 -8.52 -8.98 -12.71
N ALA A 160 -7.18 -9.04 -12.68
CA ALA A 160 -6.44 -10.14 -13.28
C ALA A 160 -6.80 -11.47 -12.59
N ASN A 161 -7.17 -12.49 -13.37
CA ASN A 161 -7.60 -13.81 -12.89
C ASN A 161 -6.44 -14.76 -12.57
N GLN A 162 -5.20 -14.30 -12.66
CA GLN A 162 -4.03 -15.12 -12.34
C GLN A 162 -3.93 -15.34 -10.82
N THR A 163 -3.55 -16.55 -10.41
CA THR A 163 -3.37 -16.94 -9.01
C THR A 163 -2.23 -16.17 -8.36
N VAL A 164 -1.10 -16.07 -9.07
CA VAL A 164 0.09 -15.32 -8.65
C VAL A 164 0.47 -14.34 -9.74
N PHE A 165 0.63 -13.07 -9.37
CA PHE A 165 1.19 -12.05 -10.26
C PHE A 165 1.83 -10.92 -9.46
N CYS A 166 2.64 -10.12 -10.16
CA CYS A 166 3.40 -9.02 -9.58
C CYS A 166 2.66 -7.68 -9.74
N LEU A 167 2.66 -6.88 -8.68
CA LEU A 167 2.05 -5.55 -8.58
C LEU A 167 3.07 -4.40 -8.64
N ASP A 168 4.34 -4.66 -8.95
CA ASP A 168 5.40 -3.64 -8.95
C ASP A 168 5.04 -2.42 -9.82
N LYS A 169 4.31 -2.61 -10.93
CA LYS A 169 3.84 -1.49 -11.78
C LYS A 169 2.89 -0.52 -11.06
N ASN A 170 2.17 -1.00 -10.06
CA ASN A 170 1.15 -0.25 -9.32
C ASN A 170 1.51 -0.12 -7.83
N TRP A 171 2.80 -0.12 -7.50
CA TRP A 171 3.29 -0.03 -6.13
C TRP A 171 2.77 1.22 -5.41
N GLN A 172 2.68 2.38 -6.10
CA GLN A 172 2.15 3.62 -5.52
C GLN A 172 0.73 3.42 -4.97
N ALA A 173 -0.13 2.71 -5.72
CA ALA A 173 -1.49 2.42 -5.31
C ALA A 173 -1.54 1.50 -4.07
N VAL A 174 -0.55 0.61 -3.90
CA VAL A 174 -0.43 -0.22 -2.69
C VAL A 174 -0.18 0.67 -1.47
N TYR A 175 0.74 1.63 -1.53
CA TYR A 175 1.03 2.51 -0.39
C TYR A 175 -0.07 3.55 -0.14
N HIS A 176 -0.59 4.21 -1.18
CA HIS A 176 -1.67 5.19 -1.03
C HIS A 176 -2.95 4.60 -0.42
N SER A 177 -3.12 3.28 -0.47
CA SER A 177 -4.27 2.59 0.14
C SER A 177 -4.17 2.41 1.67
N ILE A 178 -2.96 2.49 2.24
CA ILE A 178 -2.71 2.20 3.66
C ILE A 178 -1.96 3.30 4.41
N TYR A 179 -1.24 4.19 3.71
CA TYR A 179 -0.52 5.30 4.35
C TYR A 179 -1.10 6.66 3.96
N PRO A 180 -1.30 7.57 4.94
CA PRO A 180 -1.64 8.96 4.67
C PRO A 180 -0.48 9.74 4.02
N ALA A 181 0.76 9.40 4.39
CA ALA A 181 1.96 9.95 3.79
C ALA A 181 3.11 8.93 3.84
N PHE A 182 3.96 8.91 2.82
CA PHE A 182 5.16 8.07 2.76
C PHE A 182 6.23 8.72 1.88
N LYS A 183 7.50 8.36 2.08
CA LYS A 183 8.61 8.81 1.23
C LYS A 183 9.17 7.65 0.40
N PHE A 184 9.56 7.95 -0.82
CA PHE A 184 10.30 7.03 -1.67
C PHE A 184 11.35 7.83 -2.43
N GLU A 185 12.60 7.40 -2.31
CA GLU A 185 13.76 8.16 -2.79
C GLU A 185 13.69 9.61 -2.26
N ASN A 186 13.67 10.60 -3.15
CA ASN A 186 13.66 12.02 -2.79
C ASN A 186 12.27 12.67 -2.86
N GLN A 187 11.21 11.87 -2.82
CA GLN A 187 9.84 12.33 -3.08
C GLN A 187 8.93 11.99 -1.90
N LEU A 188 8.11 12.98 -1.51
CA LEU A 188 7.06 12.83 -0.52
C LEU A 188 5.73 12.57 -1.22
N TYR A 189 5.03 11.52 -0.81
CA TYR A 189 3.73 11.13 -1.32
C TYR A 189 2.67 11.37 -0.26
N LEU A 190 1.56 12.02 -0.63
CA LEU A 190 0.42 12.30 0.23
C LEU A 190 -0.85 11.66 -0.35
N SER A 191 -1.68 11.09 0.52
CA SER A 191 -2.86 10.32 0.14
C SER A 191 -4.13 10.92 0.74
N ALA A 192 -5.10 11.30 -0.09
CA ALA A 192 -6.45 11.66 0.32
C ALA A 192 -7.51 10.88 -0.46
N ASN A 193 -8.57 10.45 0.22
CA ASN A 193 -9.73 9.80 -0.40
C ASN A 193 -10.93 10.75 -0.39
N ILE A 194 -11.60 10.89 -1.52
CA ILE A 194 -12.87 11.61 -1.64
C ILE A 194 -14.01 10.63 -1.37
N ARG A 195 -14.80 10.84 -0.30
CA ARG A 195 -15.86 9.89 0.09
C ARG A 195 -17.28 10.34 -0.18
N THR A 196 -17.45 11.60 -0.57
CA THR A 196 -18.76 12.11 -0.94
C THR A 196 -19.42 11.19 -1.97
N GLN A 197 -20.75 11.10 -1.88
CA GLN A 197 -21.61 10.40 -2.86
C GLN A 197 -22.36 11.41 -3.75
N LYS A 198 -22.13 12.71 -3.51
CA LYS A 198 -22.74 13.81 -4.26
C LYS A 198 -21.80 14.27 -5.37
N ASP A 199 -22.34 15.08 -6.28
CA ASP A 199 -21.55 15.71 -7.32
C ASP A 199 -20.45 16.60 -6.71
N ILE A 200 -19.24 16.44 -7.23
CA ILE A 200 -18.07 17.16 -6.75
C ILE A 200 -18.03 18.53 -7.43
N LYS A 201 -18.09 19.59 -6.63
CA LYS A 201 -17.97 20.96 -7.14
C LYS A 201 -16.52 21.25 -7.52
N ASN A 202 -16.30 21.79 -8.71
CA ASN A 202 -14.97 22.21 -9.18
C ASN A 202 -14.29 23.19 -8.23
N TYR A 203 -15.05 24.09 -7.62
CA TYR A 203 -14.54 25.03 -6.62
C TYR A 203 -13.90 24.30 -5.44
N SER A 204 -14.57 23.27 -4.90
CA SER A 204 -14.06 22.53 -3.74
C SER A 204 -12.73 21.84 -4.04
N VAL A 205 -12.59 21.28 -5.24
CA VAL A 205 -11.35 20.66 -5.73
C VAL A 205 -10.25 21.69 -5.89
N THR A 206 -10.54 22.82 -6.54
CA THR A 206 -9.56 23.88 -6.80
C THR A 206 -9.05 24.50 -5.51
N SER A 207 -9.95 24.76 -4.55
CA SER A 207 -9.58 25.27 -3.22
C SER A 207 -8.69 24.30 -2.46
N PHE A 208 -8.95 22.99 -2.57
CA PHE A 208 -8.10 21.98 -1.96
C PHE A 208 -6.70 21.94 -2.61
N PHE A 209 -6.61 21.95 -3.94
CA PHE A 209 -5.31 21.98 -4.63
C PHE A 209 -4.51 23.24 -4.34
N LYS A 210 -5.18 24.40 -4.26
CA LYS A 210 -4.53 25.64 -3.82
C LYS A 210 -3.94 25.47 -2.42
N LEU A 211 -4.70 24.91 -1.49
CA LEU A 211 -4.23 24.67 -0.12
C LEU A 211 -3.03 23.70 -0.09
N LEU A 212 -2.99 22.70 -0.97
CA LEU A 212 -1.85 21.78 -1.06
C LEU A 212 -0.58 22.47 -1.56
N ASN A 213 -0.69 23.39 -2.53
CA ASN A 213 0.45 24.21 -2.94
C ASN A 213 0.96 25.07 -1.77
N GLU A 214 0.04 25.62 -0.97
CA GLU A 214 0.41 26.39 0.22
C GLU A 214 1.09 25.51 1.28
N VAL A 215 0.62 24.28 1.49
CA VAL A 215 1.26 23.30 2.40
C VAL A 215 2.68 22.97 1.96
N GLU A 216 2.95 22.87 0.66
CA GLU A 216 4.32 22.68 0.14
C GLU A 216 5.23 23.85 0.54
N VAL A 217 4.78 25.09 0.32
CA VAL A 217 5.54 26.30 0.67
C VAL A 217 5.75 26.39 2.17
N ILE A 218 4.71 26.12 2.98
CA ILE A 218 4.83 26.04 4.43
C ILE A 218 5.89 25.01 4.80
N GLY A 219 5.81 23.79 4.29
CA GLY A 219 6.77 22.74 4.63
C GLY A 219 8.22 23.11 4.33
N LYS A 220 8.48 23.74 3.19
CA LYS A 220 9.82 24.18 2.77
C LYS A 220 10.33 25.35 3.62
N GLU A 221 9.57 26.44 3.71
CA GLU A 221 10.01 27.66 4.38
C GLU A 221 10.08 27.52 5.91
N PHE A 222 9.13 26.79 6.49
CA PHE A 222 9.12 26.56 7.93
C PHE A 222 10.29 25.68 8.37
N SER A 223 10.81 24.84 7.47
CA SER A 223 12.04 24.05 7.74
C SER A 223 13.29 24.91 7.87
N GLU A 224 13.35 26.04 7.17
CA GLU A 224 14.51 26.94 7.17
C GLU A 224 14.38 28.06 8.22
N ARG A 225 13.19 28.63 8.37
CA ARG A 225 12.99 29.90 9.09
C ARG A 225 12.14 29.78 10.36
N GLN A 226 11.39 28.69 10.52
CA GLN A 226 10.44 28.43 11.63
C GLN A 226 9.36 29.50 11.86
N GLU A 227 9.28 30.52 11.00
CA GLU A 227 8.27 31.57 11.02
C GLU A 227 8.13 32.20 9.63
N ILE A 228 6.90 32.56 9.25
CA ILE A 228 6.59 33.15 7.94
C ILE A 228 5.76 34.40 8.17
N SER A 229 6.40 35.57 8.16
CA SER A 229 5.77 36.86 8.48
C SER A 229 5.01 37.49 7.31
N ASN A 230 5.27 37.06 6.06
CA ASN A 230 4.52 37.50 4.88
C ASN A 230 4.33 36.36 3.87
N PHE A 231 3.38 35.47 4.17
CA PHE A 231 3.15 34.27 3.39
C PHE A 231 2.84 34.57 1.91
N GLU A 232 2.11 35.64 1.59
CA GLU A 232 1.73 35.92 0.21
C GLU A 232 2.91 36.36 -0.65
N GLN A 233 3.80 37.20 -0.12
CA GLN A 233 5.03 37.56 -0.85
C GLN A 233 5.92 36.34 -1.08
N VAL A 234 6.01 35.46 -0.09
CA VAL A 234 6.77 34.21 -0.19
C VAL A 234 6.13 33.29 -1.24
N PHE A 235 4.81 33.09 -1.19
CA PHE A 235 4.08 32.28 -2.14
C PHE A 235 4.20 32.82 -3.58
N ASP A 236 4.06 34.13 -3.77
CA ASP A 236 4.24 34.79 -5.07
C ASP A 236 5.68 34.64 -5.58
N SER A 237 6.68 34.66 -4.70
CA SER A 237 8.07 34.41 -5.08
C SER A 237 8.25 32.98 -5.61
N TYR A 238 7.64 31.97 -4.97
CA TYR A 238 7.67 30.58 -5.43
C TYR A 238 7.00 30.42 -6.80
N LEU A 239 5.88 31.11 -7.03
CA LEU A 239 5.21 31.13 -8.34
C LEU A 239 6.09 31.77 -9.42
N SER A 240 6.71 32.92 -9.12
CA SER A 240 7.54 33.65 -10.08
C SER A 240 8.83 32.92 -10.46
N GLN A 241 9.35 32.09 -9.56
CA GLN A 241 10.58 31.33 -9.74
C GLN A 241 10.34 29.89 -10.21
N ASP A 242 9.08 29.48 -10.40
CA ASP A 242 8.68 28.10 -10.76
C ASP A 242 9.20 27.04 -9.76
N ASN A 243 9.19 27.38 -8.46
CA ASN A 243 9.71 26.54 -7.37
C ASN A 243 8.65 25.60 -6.75
N LEU A 244 7.41 25.62 -7.27
CA LEU A 244 6.35 24.69 -6.86
C LEU A 244 6.52 23.36 -7.58
N THR A 245 6.48 22.28 -6.82
CA THR A 245 6.91 20.94 -7.29
C THR A 245 5.83 19.90 -7.08
N ILE A 246 4.80 20.25 -6.32
CA ILE A 246 3.68 19.37 -6.09
C ILE A 246 2.99 19.02 -7.41
N THR A 247 2.83 17.72 -7.62
CA THR A 247 2.08 17.15 -8.73
C THR A 247 0.94 16.33 -8.19
N THR A 248 -0.20 16.34 -8.88
CA THR A 248 -1.42 15.66 -8.44
C THR A 248 -1.89 14.65 -9.46
N LYS A 249 -2.18 13.42 -9.01
CA LYS A 249 -2.98 12.44 -9.75
C LYS A 249 -4.31 12.32 -9.03
N ALA A 250 -5.40 12.71 -9.68
CA ALA A 250 -6.73 12.70 -9.07
C ALA A 250 -7.76 11.99 -9.94
N GLN A 251 -8.69 11.31 -9.28
CA GLN A 251 -9.91 10.75 -9.86
C GLN A 251 -11.12 11.38 -9.19
N PHE A 252 -11.81 12.25 -9.92
CA PHE A 252 -12.96 13.02 -9.40
C PHE A 252 -14.28 12.25 -9.44
N HIS A 253 -14.24 10.93 -9.30
CA HIS A 253 -15.45 10.15 -9.11
C HIS A 253 -15.95 10.29 -7.66
N SER A 254 -17.22 9.95 -7.45
CA SER A 254 -17.89 9.99 -6.16
C SER A 254 -18.26 8.54 -5.80
N PRO A 255 -17.46 7.80 -5.02
CA PRO A 255 -16.18 8.18 -4.37
C PRO A 255 -14.96 8.15 -5.31
N GLY A 256 -13.88 8.81 -4.92
CA GLY A 256 -12.67 9.04 -5.73
C GLY A 256 -11.39 9.16 -4.90
N GLU A 257 -10.26 9.42 -5.56
CA GLU A 257 -8.94 9.46 -4.92
C GLU A 257 -8.10 10.66 -5.38
N ILE A 258 -7.29 11.21 -4.48
CA ILE A 258 -6.34 12.29 -4.76
C ILE A 258 -4.98 11.89 -4.19
N TRP A 259 -3.99 11.78 -5.07
CA TRP A 259 -2.60 11.52 -4.71
C TRP A 259 -1.76 12.73 -5.06
N ASN A 260 -0.91 13.13 -4.14
CA ASN A 260 0.03 14.21 -4.38
C ASN A 260 1.46 13.72 -4.20
N THR A 261 2.35 14.24 -5.02
CA THR A 261 3.78 13.95 -4.95
C THR A 261 4.53 15.27 -4.95
N ILE A 262 5.36 15.50 -3.93
CA ILE A 262 6.19 16.70 -3.78
C ILE A 262 7.65 16.27 -3.94
N GLN A 263 8.37 16.94 -4.85
CA GLN A 263 9.78 16.66 -5.10
C GLN A 263 10.67 17.62 -4.32
N SER A 264 11.74 17.12 -3.71
CA SER A 264 12.71 18.01 -3.07
C SER A 264 13.75 18.50 -4.08
N PHE A 265 14.07 19.80 -3.99
CA PHE A 265 15.26 20.42 -4.59
C PHE A 265 16.36 20.68 -3.55
N VAL A 266 16.11 20.32 -2.28
CA VAL A 266 16.98 20.61 -1.15
C VAL A 266 17.92 19.43 -0.91
N GLY A 267 19.15 19.71 -0.46
CA GLY A 267 20.20 18.70 -0.25
C GLY A 267 19.81 17.59 0.74
N PRO A 268 20.52 16.45 0.73
CA PRO A 268 20.12 15.24 1.45
C PRO A 268 19.98 15.40 2.98
N GLU A 269 20.66 16.37 3.58
CA GLU A 269 20.67 16.58 5.04
C GLU A 269 19.40 17.28 5.58
N SER A 270 18.66 18.01 4.75
CA SER A 270 17.42 18.73 5.13
C SER A 270 16.13 18.01 4.70
N LEU A 271 16.25 16.86 4.01
CA LEU A 271 15.12 16.15 3.42
C LEU A 271 14.07 15.73 4.45
N ASP A 272 14.52 15.21 5.59
CA ASP A 272 13.60 14.73 6.62
C ASP A 272 12.85 15.88 7.32
N THR A 273 13.44 17.06 7.40
CA THR A 273 12.89 18.19 8.15
C THR A 273 11.71 18.85 7.42
N TRP A 274 11.87 19.23 6.15
CA TRP A 274 10.79 19.86 5.38
C TRP A 274 9.63 18.88 5.11
N GLN A 275 9.93 17.59 4.89
CA GLN A 275 8.90 16.57 4.73
C GLN A 275 8.08 16.41 6.01
N THR A 276 8.74 16.46 7.18
CA THR A 276 8.07 16.42 8.48
C THR A 276 7.12 17.59 8.66
N TYR A 277 7.56 18.83 8.38
CA TYR A 277 6.69 20.01 8.45
C TYR A 277 5.54 19.96 7.44
N THR A 278 5.80 19.47 6.22
CA THR A 278 4.77 19.25 5.19
C THR A 278 3.70 18.25 5.66
N VAL A 279 4.12 17.10 6.19
CA VAL A 279 3.20 16.06 6.68
C VAL A 279 2.42 16.54 7.90
N LEU A 280 3.04 17.32 8.77
CA LEU A 280 2.37 17.98 9.89
C LEU A 280 1.30 18.93 9.37
N ALA A 281 1.67 19.93 8.57
CA ALA A 281 0.74 20.90 7.99
C ALA A 281 -0.40 20.21 7.23
N TYR A 282 -0.10 19.16 6.47
CA TYR A 282 -1.10 18.33 5.81
C TYR A 282 -2.05 17.66 6.80
N GLY A 283 -1.54 17.04 7.87
CA GLY A 283 -2.35 16.44 8.92
C GLY A 283 -3.24 17.43 9.68
N MET A 284 -2.79 18.69 9.81
CA MET A 284 -3.56 19.75 10.45
C MET A 284 -4.83 20.12 9.67
N ILE A 285 -4.82 19.99 8.33
CA ILE A 285 -6.02 20.17 7.48
C ILE A 285 -7.14 19.21 7.88
N PHE A 286 -6.78 18.01 8.35
CA PHE A 286 -7.71 16.96 8.81
C PHE A 286 -7.92 16.96 10.32
N GLY A 287 -7.57 18.04 11.01
CA GLY A 287 -7.76 18.18 12.45
C GLY A 287 -6.84 17.29 13.30
N ASN A 288 -5.66 16.88 12.79
CA ASN A 288 -4.72 15.97 13.45
C ASN A 288 -5.32 14.59 13.84
N GLN A 289 -6.44 14.19 13.26
CA GLN A 289 -7.21 13.03 13.76
C GLN A 289 -6.47 11.68 13.70
N LYS A 290 -5.42 11.54 12.88
CA LYS A 290 -4.83 10.21 12.56
C LYS A 290 -3.31 10.14 12.52
N LEU A 291 -2.63 11.26 12.65
CA LEU A 291 -1.18 11.30 12.60
C LEU A 291 -0.69 11.63 14.01
N GLY A 292 -0.13 10.62 14.69
CA GLY A 292 0.40 10.75 16.05
C GLY A 292 1.64 11.63 16.07
N PHE A 293 1.45 12.91 16.37
CA PHE A 293 2.48 13.94 16.24
C PHE A 293 3.01 14.50 17.57
N ASP A 294 2.62 13.90 18.69
CA ASP A 294 3.08 14.35 20.00
C ASP A 294 4.59 14.02 20.18
N GLY A 295 5.39 15.05 20.44
CA GLY A 295 6.82 14.93 20.76
C GLY A 295 7.81 15.02 19.58
N ILE A 296 7.35 15.31 18.35
CA ILE A 296 8.26 15.46 17.18
C ILE A 296 8.87 16.87 17.11
N ILE A 297 8.10 17.87 17.49
CA ILE A 297 8.46 19.29 17.45
C ILE A 297 8.03 19.91 18.79
N ASP A 298 8.75 20.94 19.24
CA ASP A 298 8.35 21.69 20.42
C ASP A 298 6.94 22.29 20.26
N LEU A 299 6.28 22.51 21.40
CA LEU A 299 4.89 22.97 21.46
C LEU A 299 4.69 24.35 20.83
N GLU A 300 5.72 25.21 20.87
CA GLU A 300 5.64 26.58 20.37
C GLU A 300 5.66 26.59 18.84
N THR A 301 6.62 25.90 18.23
CA THR A 301 6.74 25.75 16.78
C THR A 301 5.52 25.03 16.20
N ARG A 302 5.00 23.99 16.88
CA ARG A 302 3.76 23.32 16.48
C ARG A 302 2.56 24.27 16.48
N LYS A 303 2.47 25.15 17.48
CA LYS A 303 1.39 26.13 17.59
C LYS A 303 1.48 27.19 16.48
N LYS A 304 2.67 27.73 16.22
CA LYS A 304 2.90 28.67 15.10
C LYS A 304 2.49 28.06 13.75
N LEU A 305 2.87 26.80 13.51
CA LEU A 305 2.49 26.08 12.30
C LEU A 305 0.97 25.89 12.19
N TRP A 306 0.33 25.52 13.31
CA TRP A 306 -1.12 25.33 13.39
C TRP A 306 -1.90 26.63 13.13
N ASP A 307 -1.47 27.73 13.73
CA ASP A 307 -2.07 29.04 13.55
C ASP A 307 -1.96 29.48 12.07
N LEU A 308 -0.80 29.26 11.44
CA LEU A 308 -0.60 29.54 10.02
C LEU A 308 -1.52 28.70 9.12
N VAL A 309 -1.59 27.37 9.34
CA VAL A 309 -2.47 26.50 8.55
C VAL A 309 -3.94 26.90 8.70
N ILE A 310 -4.38 27.23 9.91
CA ILE A 310 -5.75 27.72 10.17
C ILE A 310 -6.01 29.03 9.44
N GLU A 311 -5.07 29.97 9.47
CA GLU A 311 -5.18 31.23 8.74
C GLU A 311 -5.38 30.98 7.25
N ARG A 312 -4.55 30.11 6.65
CA ARG A 312 -4.66 29.73 5.23
C ARG A 312 -5.99 29.07 4.90
N MET A 313 -6.47 28.17 5.75
CA MET A 313 -7.79 27.53 5.57
C MET A 313 -8.94 28.54 5.58
N LYS A 314 -8.87 29.57 6.45
CA LYS A 314 -9.86 30.66 6.52
C LYS A 314 -9.80 31.56 5.30
N VAL A 315 -8.61 32.01 4.88
CA VAL A 315 -8.40 32.87 3.70
C VAL A 315 -8.96 32.20 2.45
N ASN A 316 -8.68 30.90 2.28
CA ASN A 316 -9.14 30.15 1.12
C ASN A 316 -10.56 29.59 1.25
N LYS A 317 -11.28 29.86 2.36
CA LYS A 317 -12.64 29.36 2.64
C LYS A 317 -12.78 27.84 2.42
N VAL A 318 -11.75 27.09 2.83
CA VAL A 318 -11.59 25.67 2.47
C VAL A 318 -12.45 24.77 3.34
N GLU A 319 -12.90 25.22 4.52
CA GLU A 319 -13.69 24.38 5.44
C GLU A 319 -14.96 23.79 4.80
N GLU A 320 -15.73 24.61 4.07
CA GLU A 320 -16.91 24.14 3.34
C GLU A 320 -16.52 23.21 2.19
N SER A 321 -15.40 23.49 1.55
CA SER A 321 -14.85 22.68 0.46
C SER A 321 -14.45 21.29 0.95
N LEU A 322 -13.71 21.19 2.07
CA LEU A 322 -13.28 19.93 2.69
C LEU A 322 -14.50 19.11 3.15
N LYS A 323 -15.46 19.76 3.81
CA LYS A 323 -16.72 19.11 4.23
C LYS A 323 -17.52 18.59 3.02
N SER A 324 -17.54 19.34 1.92
CA SER A 324 -18.27 18.93 0.71
C SER A 324 -17.64 17.73 0.00
N LEU A 325 -16.31 17.62 0.05
CA LEU A 325 -15.54 16.53 -0.53
C LEU A 325 -15.54 15.28 0.37
N ASP A 326 -15.80 15.46 1.67
CA ASP A 326 -15.72 14.39 2.68
C ASP A 326 -14.37 13.67 2.58
N LEU A 327 -13.29 14.47 2.67
CA LEU A 327 -11.94 13.95 2.51
C LEU A 327 -11.52 13.15 3.75
N GLU A 328 -11.04 11.94 3.53
CA GLU A 328 -10.49 11.09 4.58
C GLU A 328 -9.09 10.60 4.22
N LEU A 329 -8.22 10.54 5.23
CA LEU A 329 -6.92 9.89 5.14
C LEU A 329 -7.06 8.35 5.23
N PRO A 330 -6.21 7.59 4.51
CA PRO A 330 -6.04 6.16 4.76
C PRO A 330 -5.75 5.89 6.24
N ASP A 331 -6.36 4.83 6.75
CA ASP A 331 -6.32 4.47 8.17
C ASP A 331 -6.20 2.95 8.26
N ALA A 332 -4.95 2.50 8.35
CA ALA A 332 -4.59 1.10 8.41
C ALA A 332 -3.46 0.92 9.41
N ASP A 333 -3.59 -0.08 10.29
CA ASP A 333 -2.50 -0.48 11.17
C ASP A 333 -1.45 -1.27 10.38
N THR A 334 -0.32 -0.61 10.09
CA THR A 334 0.80 -1.14 9.31
C THR A 334 1.92 -1.73 10.16
N SER A 335 1.82 -1.68 11.50
CA SER A 335 2.88 -2.12 12.43
C SER A 335 3.41 -3.53 12.11
N LYS A 336 2.50 -4.47 11.81
CA LYS A 336 2.82 -5.86 11.44
C LYS A 336 3.51 -6.02 10.09
N LEU A 337 3.40 -5.06 9.19
CA LEU A 337 4.07 -5.09 7.89
C LEU A 337 5.50 -4.53 7.98
N GLU A 338 5.74 -3.66 8.95
CA GLU A 338 7.00 -2.95 9.15
C GLU A 338 7.97 -3.77 10.02
N ASP A 339 7.43 -4.55 10.96
CA ASP A 339 8.21 -5.44 11.82
C ASP A 339 8.99 -6.49 11.01
N SER A 340 10.32 -6.46 11.17
CA SER A 340 11.27 -7.37 10.52
C SER A 340 11.83 -8.43 11.46
N SER A 341 11.46 -8.39 12.75
CA SER A 341 12.01 -9.30 13.76
C SER A 341 11.67 -10.77 13.51
N ASN A 342 10.59 -11.03 12.77
CA ASN A 342 10.09 -12.37 12.46
C ASN A 342 10.56 -12.92 11.10
N ASP A 343 11.42 -12.19 10.36
CA ASP A 343 11.94 -12.65 9.07
C ASP A 343 12.88 -13.86 9.29
N LYS A 344 12.54 -15.01 8.68
CA LYS A 344 13.33 -16.24 8.75
C LYS A 344 14.34 -16.25 7.60
N VAL A 345 15.63 -16.03 7.92
CA VAL A 345 16.76 -15.98 6.97
C VAL A 345 17.05 -17.34 6.35
#